data_AF-A0A922L6F9-F1
#
_entry.id   AF-A0A922L6F9-F1
#
_cell.length_a   1.000
_cell.length_b   1.000
_cell.length_c   1.000
_cell.angle_alpha   90.00
_cell.angle_beta   90.00
_cell.angle_gamma   90.00
#
_symmetry.space_group_name_H-M   'P 1'
#
loop_
_entity.id
_entity.type
_entity.pdbx_description
1 polymer ?
#
loop_
_entity_poly.entity_id
_entity_poly.type
_entity_poly.pdbx_seq_one_letter_code
_entity_poly.pdbx_strand_id
1 'polypeptide(L)'
;MANHHRGRSRGRCSRGRGSIVLMDNKQSTNDDDHYEIEKIADYRIINGQQVVFQVKWVGYPGMTWEPFHNLDNCWPILADFFFSLYQKSKIDYYCLMKLINFKK
;
A
#
# COMPACT_ATOMS: atom_id res chain seq x y z
N MET A 1 32.46 -40.75 -27.48
CA MET A 1 33.72 -39.99 -27.64
C MET A 1 33.90 -39.64 -29.12
N ALA A 2 33.62 -38.40 -29.50
CA ALA A 2 34.12 -37.79 -30.74
C ALA A 2 34.10 -36.27 -30.50
N ASN A 3 35.27 -35.67 -30.55
CA ASN A 3 35.55 -34.27 -30.30
C ASN A 3 35.88 -33.67 -31.68
N HIS A 4 35.39 -32.48 -32.05
CA HIS A 4 36.17 -31.45 -32.76
C HIS A 4 35.37 -30.23 -33.27
N HIS A 5 35.90 -29.08 -32.84
CA HIS A 5 36.16 -27.82 -33.54
C HIS A 5 35.07 -26.81 -33.92
N ARG A 6 35.45 -25.57 -33.60
CA ARG A 6 34.75 -24.28 -33.73
C ARG A 6 34.70 -23.81 -35.19
N GLY A 7 33.67 -23.06 -35.55
CA GLY A 7 33.63 -22.22 -36.76
C GLY A 7 32.63 -21.08 -36.64
N ARG A 8 33.13 -19.84 -36.49
CA ARG A 8 32.35 -18.60 -36.58
C ARG A 8 32.11 -18.26 -38.06
N SER A 9 30.87 -17.91 -38.43
CA SER A 9 30.62 -17.08 -39.62
C SER A 9 29.49 -16.09 -39.39
N ARG A 10 29.82 -14.83 -39.68
CA ARG A 10 29.03 -13.61 -39.55
C ARG A 10 27.87 -13.63 -40.56
N GLY A 11 26.65 -13.45 -40.09
CA GLY A 11 25.43 -13.33 -40.91
C GLY A 11 24.79 -11.95 -40.74
N ARG A 12 24.92 -11.13 -41.78
CA ARG A 12 24.27 -9.84 -42.11
C ARG A 12 23.19 -9.30 -41.16
N CYS A 13 23.51 -8.15 -40.58
CA CYS A 13 22.53 -7.10 -40.28
C CYS A 13 21.79 -6.70 -41.57
N SER A 14 20.48 -6.97 -41.61
CA SER A 14 19.58 -6.42 -42.62
C SER A 14 18.53 -5.56 -41.93
N ARG A 15 18.49 -4.31 -42.38
CA ARG A 15 17.66 -3.20 -41.94
C ARG A 15 16.17 -3.56 -42.12
N GLY A 16 15.49 -3.86 -41.03
CA GLY A 16 14.04 -3.78 -40.93
C GLY A 16 13.67 -2.52 -40.16
N ARG A 17 13.23 -1.46 -40.85
CA ARG A 17 12.54 -0.32 -40.23
C ARG A 17 11.14 -0.79 -39.82
N GLY A 18 11.07 -1.52 -38.72
CA GLY A 18 9.83 -1.69 -37.97
C GLY A 18 9.70 -0.51 -37.04
N SER A 19 8.76 0.40 -37.33
CA SER A 19 8.38 1.46 -36.42
C SER A 19 7.76 0.82 -35.19
N ILE A 20 8.57 0.57 -34.16
CA ILE A 20 8.07 0.21 -32.83
C ILE A 20 7.32 1.46 -32.36
N VAL A 21 6.00 1.43 -32.48
CA VAL A 21 5.14 2.37 -31.78
C VAL A 21 5.20 1.91 -30.34
N LEU A 22 6.16 2.45 -29.58
CA LEU A 22 6.04 2.44 -28.13
C LEU A 22 4.79 3.26 -27.85
N MET A 23 3.66 2.58 -27.62
CA MET A 23 2.56 3.19 -26.90
C MET A 23 3.15 3.59 -25.55
N ASP A 24 3.54 4.85 -25.43
CA ASP A 24 3.73 5.50 -24.14
C ASP A 24 2.37 5.43 -23.44
N ASN A 25 2.18 4.36 -22.66
CA ASN A 25 1.12 4.27 -21.67
C ASN A 25 1.46 5.28 -20.58
N LYS A 26 1.24 6.56 -20.90
CA LYS A 26 1.21 7.65 -19.95
C LYS A 26 -0.08 7.47 -19.15
N GLN A 27 -0.08 6.47 -18.26
CA GLN A 27 -0.97 6.46 -17.12
C GLN A 27 -0.67 7.75 -16.37
N SER A 28 -1.58 8.71 -16.49
CA SER A 28 -1.62 9.89 -15.65
C SER A 28 -1.94 9.43 -14.23
N THR A 29 -0.95 8.91 -13.52
CA THR A 29 -0.99 8.73 -12.06
C THR A 29 -0.71 10.10 -11.45
N ASN A 30 -1.72 10.96 -11.47
CA ASN A 30 -1.70 12.22 -10.73
C ASN A 30 -3.13 12.70 -10.61
N ASP A 31 -3.81 12.14 -9.62
CA ASP A 31 -4.66 12.87 -8.68
C ASP A 31 -4.60 12.04 -7.38
N ASP A 32 -4.16 12.70 -6.31
CA ASP A 32 -3.91 12.17 -4.97
C ASP A 32 -4.93 11.09 -4.50
N ASP A 33 -4.46 9.89 -4.15
CA ASP A 33 -5.24 8.78 -3.55
C ASP A 33 -5.70 9.09 -2.10
N HIS A 34 -6.00 10.35 -1.79
CA HIS A 34 -6.44 10.81 -0.48
C HIS A 34 -7.97 11.00 -0.48
N TYR A 35 -8.62 10.37 0.48
CA TYR A 35 -10.08 10.42 0.65
C TYR A 35 -10.42 10.90 2.05
N GLU A 36 -11.54 11.62 2.19
CA GLU A 36 -12.00 12.09 3.49
C GLU A 36 -12.57 10.94 4.33
N ILE A 37 -12.08 10.85 5.57
CA ILE A 37 -12.51 9.85 6.53
C ILE A 37 -13.69 10.41 7.34
N GLU A 38 -14.76 9.62 7.44
CA GLU A 38 -15.91 9.91 8.30
C GLU A 38 -15.61 9.47 9.74
N LYS A 39 -15.10 8.24 9.91
CA LYS A 39 -14.75 7.67 11.22
C LYS A 39 -13.84 6.44 11.10
N ILE A 40 -13.15 6.12 12.19
CA ILE A 40 -12.55 4.80 12.39
C ILE A 40 -13.55 3.92 13.14
N ALA A 41 -13.98 2.84 12.51
CA ALA A 41 -14.98 1.93 13.05
C ALA A 41 -14.37 0.88 13.99
N ASP A 42 -13.20 0.35 13.62
CA ASP A 42 -12.55 -0.73 14.35
C ASP A 42 -11.04 -0.82 14.02
N TYR A 43 -10.33 -1.72 14.67
CA TYR A 43 -8.95 -2.07 14.39
C TYR A 43 -8.69 -3.57 14.61
N ARG A 44 -7.64 -4.08 13.97
CA ARG A 44 -7.16 -5.44 14.24
C ARG A 44 -5.66 -5.55 14.06
N ILE A 45 -5.08 -6.55 14.73
CA ILE A 45 -3.66 -6.88 14.65
C ILE A 45 -3.48 -8.13 13.79
N ILE A 46 -2.81 -7.98 12.66
CA ILE A 46 -2.48 -9.06 11.73
C ILE A 46 -1.09 -9.59 12.10
N ASN A 47 -1.00 -10.92 12.25
CA ASN A 47 0.25 -11.64 12.57
C ASN A 47 0.99 -11.10 13.80
N GLY A 48 0.26 -10.51 14.77
CA GLY A 48 0.85 -9.92 15.98
C GLY A 48 1.70 -8.67 15.77
N GLN A 49 1.78 -8.13 14.54
CA GLN A 49 2.74 -7.07 14.20
C GLN A 49 2.16 -5.93 13.35
N GLN A 50 1.16 -6.19 12.51
CA GLN A 50 0.62 -5.16 11.62
C GLN A 50 -0.74 -4.71 12.12
N VAL A 51 -0.88 -3.42 12.35
CA VAL A 51 -2.13 -2.81 12.75
C VAL A 51 -2.83 -2.29 11.50
N VAL A 52 -4.08 -2.70 11.31
CA VAL A 52 -4.98 -2.12 10.31
C VAL A 52 -6.25 -1.61 10.97
N PHE A 53 -6.82 -0.57 10.41
CA PHE A 53 -7.99 0.13 10.90
C PHE A 53 -9.12 0.01 9.88
N GLN A 54 -10.34 -0.23 10.36
CA GLN A 54 -11.51 -0.21 9.51
C GLN A 54 -11.98 1.24 9.34
N VAL A 55 -11.80 1.79 8.14
CA VAL A 55 -12.11 3.17 7.81
C VAL A 55 -13.48 3.25 7.18
N LYS A 56 -14.30 4.18 7.68
CA LYS A 56 -15.53 4.62 7.03
C LYS A 56 -15.25 5.91 6.26
N TRP A 57 -15.50 5.89 4.96
CA TRP A 57 -15.24 7.01 4.05
C TRP A 57 -16.47 7.89 3.88
N VAL A 58 -16.27 9.20 3.79
CA VAL A 58 -17.36 10.17 3.59
C VAL A 58 -18.04 9.92 2.24
N GLY A 59 -19.36 9.78 2.24
CA GLY A 59 -20.16 9.61 1.02
C GLY A 59 -20.12 8.21 0.39
N TYR A 60 -19.37 7.27 0.95
CA TYR A 60 -19.31 5.88 0.44
C TYR A 60 -19.95 4.92 1.43
N PRO A 61 -20.76 3.94 0.99
CA PRO A 61 -21.35 2.95 1.88
C PRO A 61 -20.30 1.98 2.46
N GLY A 62 -19.26 1.68 1.68
CA GLY A 62 -18.23 0.71 2.02
C GLY A 62 -17.26 1.17 3.12
N MET A 63 -16.62 0.19 3.74
CA MET A 63 -15.50 0.37 4.67
C MET A 63 -14.33 -0.49 4.20
N THR A 64 -13.11 0.01 4.35
CA THR A 64 -11.88 -0.71 3.98
C THR A 64 -10.95 -0.83 5.19
N TRP A 65 -9.98 -1.74 5.10
CA TRP A 65 -8.99 -1.95 6.16
C TRP A 65 -7.67 -1.31 5.76
N GLU A 66 -7.37 -0.15 6.35
CA GLU A 66 -6.19 0.64 6.01
C GLU A 66 -5.09 0.48 7.07
N PRO A 67 -3.81 0.35 6.67
CA PRO A 67 -2.69 0.41 7.59
C PRO A 67 -2.56 1.81 8.22
N PHE A 68 -1.95 1.88 9.41
CA PHE A 68 -1.77 3.16 10.13
C PHE A 68 -1.11 4.26 9.28
N HIS A 69 -0.17 3.91 8.41
CA HIS A 69 0.55 4.89 7.59
C HIS A 69 -0.31 5.52 6.48
N ASN A 70 -1.46 4.91 6.12
CA ASN A 70 -2.43 5.48 5.18
C ASN A 70 -3.36 6.51 5.87
N LEU A 71 -3.31 6.60 7.20
CA LEU A 71 -4.15 7.51 8.00
C LEU A 71 -3.38 8.77 8.35
N ASP A 72 -2.81 9.41 7.34
CA ASP A 72 -2.13 10.69 7.49
C ASP A 72 -3.15 11.82 7.59
N ASN A 73 -2.77 12.91 8.27
CA ASN A 73 -3.56 14.14 8.41
C ASN A 73 -4.98 14.01 9.03
N CYS A 74 -5.37 12.85 9.59
CA CYS A 74 -6.68 12.64 10.22
C CYS A 74 -6.62 12.50 11.76
N TRP A 75 -5.70 13.23 12.42
CA TRP A 75 -5.46 13.15 13.85
C TRP A 75 -6.69 13.35 14.75
N PRO A 76 -7.63 14.28 14.47
CA PRO A 76 -8.82 14.45 15.30
C PRO A 76 -9.66 13.16 15.38
N ILE A 77 -9.88 12.51 14.24
CA ILE A 77 -10.68 11.27 14.13
C ILE A 77 -9.96 10.11 14.83
N LEU A 78 -8.65 10.00 14.64
CA LEU A 78 -7.82 9.01 15.34
C LEU A 78 -7.83 9.23 16.85
N ALA A 79 -7.75 10.48 17.31
CA ALA A 79 -7.76 10.83 18.72
C ALA A 79 -9.09 10.41 19.38
N ASP A 80 -10.23 10.68 18.74
CA ASP A 80 -11.55 10.25 19.22
C ASP A 80 -11.63 8.72 19.34
N PHE A 81 -11.15 8.01 18.30
CA PHE A 81 -11.08 6.55 18.31
C PHE A 81 -10.22 6.04 19.47
N PHE A 82 -8.98 6.55 19.62
CA PHE A 82 -8.06 6.13 20.67
C PHE A 82 -8.57 6.46 22.07
N PHE A 83 -9.22 7.61 22.24
CA PHE A 83 -9.86 7.99 23.49
C PHE A 83 -10.98 7.00 23.84
N SER A 84 -11.85 6.65 22.88
CA SER A 84 -12.90 5.66 23.09
C SER A 84 -12.33 4.28 23.43
N LEU A 85 -11.21 3.88 22.81
CA LEU A 85 -10.53 2.62 23.12
C LEU A 85 -9.95 2.64 24.53
N TYR A 86 -9.30 3.74 24.94
CA TYR A 86 -8.75 3.89 26.29
C TYR A 86 -9.84 3.81 27.37
N GLN A 87 -11.01 4.40 27.11
CA GLN A 87 -12.16 4.31 28.00
C GLN A 87 -12.69 2.87 28.13
N LYS A 88 -12.69 2.10 27.03
CA LYS A 88 -13.13 0.69 27.03
C LYS A 88 -12.12 -0.24 27.69
N SER A 89 -10.83 -0.09 27.36
CA SER A 89 -9.76 -0.97 27.81
C SER A 89 -8.40 -0.28 27.69
N LYS A 90 -7.81 0.05 28.84
CA LYS A 90 -6.46 0.62 28.89
C LYS A 90 -5.41 -0.35 28.35
N ILE A 91 -5.56 -1.64 28.62
CA ILE A 91 -4.63 -2.67 28.16
C ILE A 91 -4.58 -2.68 26.63
N ASP A 92 -5.74 -2.71 25.98
CA ASP A 92 -5.84 -2.73 24.53
C ASP A 92 -5.26 -1.47 23.90
N TYR A 93 -5.57 -0.30 24.49
CA TYR A 93 -4.97 0.97 24.09
C TYR A 93 -3.43 0.93 24.14
N TYR A 94 -2.84 0.51 25.25
CA TYR A 94 -1.38 0.47 25.39
C TYR A 94 -0.75 -0.59 24.48
N CYS A 95 -1.38 -1.75 24.30
CA CYS A 95 -0.95 -2.78 23.36
C CYS A 95 -0.93 -2.25 21.92
N LEU A 96 -2.01 -1.60 21.49
CA LEU A 96 -2.13 -0.98 20.18
C LEU A 96 -1.07 0.11 19.98
N MET A 97 -0.95 1.04 20.93
CA MET A 97 -0.03 2.17 20.83
C MET A 97 1.43 1.73 20.82
N LYS A 98 1.77 0.64 21.53
CA LYS A 98 3.09 0.02 21.48
C LYS A 98 3.41 -0.54 20.09
N LEU A 99 2.47 -1.22 19.45
CA LEU A 99 2.66 -1.80 18.12
C LEU A 99 2.81 -0.75 17.02
N ILE A 100 2.04 0.34 17.10
CA ILE A 100 2.13 1.45 16.15
C ILE A 100 3.49 2.15 16.24
N ASN A 101 3.95 2.46 17.45
CA ASN A 101 5.19 3.22 17.65
C ASN A 101 6.46 2.40 17.46
N PHE A 102 6.41 1.07 17.57
CA PHE A 102 7.58 0.22 17.33
C PHE A 102 7.99 0.17 15.85
N LYS A 103 7.11 0.56 14.93
CA LYS A 103 7.36 0.51 13.47
C LYS A 103 7.68 1.88 12.85
N LYS A 104 7.92 2.91 13.65
CA LYS A 104 8.48 4.19 13.21
C LYS A 104 9.99 4.24 13.37
#